data_AF-A0A920M1T5-F1
#
_entry.id   AF-A0A920M1T5-F1
#
_cell.length_a   1.000
_cell.length_b   1.000
_cell.length_c   1.000
_cell.angle_alpha   90.00
_cell.angle_beta   90.00
_cell.angle_gamma   90.00
#
_symmetry.space_group_name_H-M   'P 1'
#
loop_
_entity.id
_entity.type
_entity.pdbx_description
1 polymer ?
#
loop_
_entity_poly.entity_id
_entity_poly.type
_entity_poly.pdbx_seq_one_letter_code
_entity_poly.pdbx_strand_id
1 'polypeptide(L)' 'MGFREKILELSGVVLTSVGYSGGKTENPSYEEVCLFTDHVEVVKVDYKPNDIELKNLLKYFGSA' A
#
# COMPACT_ATOMS: atom_id res chain seq x y z
N MET A 1 9.13 1.02 -13.43
CA MET A 1 8.25 1.93 -12.65
C MET A 1 7.30 1.05 -11.86
N GLY A 2 7.38 1.05 -10.54
CA GLY A 2 6.58 0.19 -9.68
C GLY A 2 5.19 0.76 -9.42
N PHE A 3 4.35 -0.04 -8.75
CA PHE A 3 2.96 0.32 -8.48
C PHE A 3 2.85 1.52 -7.53
N ARG A 4 3.76 1.63 -6.54
CA ARG A 4 3.77 2.75 -5.58
C ARG A 4 4.07 4.10 -6.24
N GLU A 5 4.94 4.13 -7.26
CA GLU A 5 5.29 5.38 -7.96
C GLU A 5 4.08 5.89 -8.74
N LYS A 6 3.34 4.99 -9.38
CA LYS A 6 2.10 5.33 -10.12
C LYS A 6 1.01 5.90 -9.20
N ILE A 7 0.88 5.37 -7.98
CA ILE A 7 -0.08 5.91 -7.01
C ILE A 7 0.36 7.29 -6.51
N LEU A 8 1.66 7.51 -6.31
CA LEU A 8 2.18 8.79 -5.84
C LEU A 8 1.93 9.94 -6.83
N GLU A 9 1.80 9.64 -8.12
CA GLU A 9 1.48 10.63 -9.17
C GLU A 9 0.00 11.07 -9.15
N LEU A 10 -0.88 10.39 -8.40
CA LEU A 10 -2.28 10.77 -8.29
C LEU A 10 -2.44 12.06 -7.48
N SER A 11 -3.14 13.04 -8.05
CA SER A 11 -3.48 14.28 -7.34
C SER A 11 -4.26 13.97 -6.06
N GLY A 12 -3.76 14.48 -4.93
CA GLY A 12 -4.33 14.23 -3.60
C GLY A 12 -3.62 13.15 -2.79
N VAL A 13 -2.72 12.36 -3.40
CA VAL A 13 -1.81 11.47 -2.67
C VAL A 13 -0.62 12.28 -2.17
N VAL A 14 -0.29 12.11 -0.88
CA VAL A 14 0.76 12.87 -0.19
C VAL A 14 2.02 12.01 -0.04
N LEU A 15 1.85 10.73 0.30
CA LEU A 15 2.95 9.80 0.50
C LEU A 15 2.52 8.38 0.17
N THR A 16 3.44 7.60 -0.38
CA THR A 16 3.29 6.15 -0.49
C THR A 16 4.45 5.46 0.22
N SER A 17 4.17 4.33 0.84
CA SER A 17 5.17 3.50 1.53
C SER A 17 4.88 2.03 1.28
N VAL A 18 5.92 1.21 1.19
CA VAL A 18 5.78 -0.25 1.03
C VAL A 18 5.97 -0.94 2.36
N GLY A 19 5.30 -2.06 2.54
CA GLY A 19 5.43 -2.88 3.74
C GLY A 19 4.72 -4.21 3.60
N TYR A 20 4.57 -4.89 4.73
CA TYR A 20 3.95 -6.20 4.83
C TYR A 20 2.77 -6.10 5.80
N SER A 21 1.61 -6.66 5.42
CA SER A 21 0.40 -6.60 6.25
C SER A 21 -0.50 -7.81 6.00
N GLY A 22 -1.50 -8.04 6.85
CA GLY A 22 -2.48 -9.11 6.72
C GLY A 22 -2.07 -10.47 7.30
N GLY A 23 -0.84 -10.58 7.80
CA GLY A 23 -0.32 -11.76 8.48
C GLY A 23 -0.56 -11.76 9.99
N LYS A 24 -0.09 -12.81 10.66
CA LYS A 24 -0.35 -13.06 12.10
C LYS A 24 0.75 -12.54 13.03
N THR A 25 1.92 -12.23 12.50
CA THR A 25 3.08 -11.82 13.30
C THR A 25 3.12 -10.30 13.44
N GLU A 26 3.13 -9.78 14.66
CA GLU A 26 3.32 -8.34 14.89
C GLU A 26 4.80 -7.95 14.70
N ASN A 27 5.06 -6.88 13.95
CA ASN A 27 6.40 -6.33 13.67
C ASN A 27 7.45 -7.36 13.20
N PRO A 28 7.16 -8.15 12.13
CA PRO A 28 8.10 -9.14 11.66
C PRO A 28 9.34 -8.48 11.05
N SER A 29 10.50 -9.06 11.29
CA SER A 29 11.72 -8.78 10.53
C SER A 29 11.58 -9.30 9.09
N TYR A 30 12.41 -8.79 8.18
CA TYR A 30 12.42 -9.22 6.78
C TYR A 30 12.61 -10.74 6.64
N GLU A 31 13.48 -11.31 7.47
CA GLU A 31 13.77 -12.75 7.47
C GLU A 31 12.57 -13.59 7.92
N GLU A 32 11.78 -13.10 8.88
CA GLU A 32 10.54 -13.73 9.32
C GLU A 32 9.46 -13.68 8.24
N VAL A 33 9.34 -12.55 7.54
CA VAL A 33 8.37 -12.39 6.44
C VAL A 33 8.62 -13.42 5.33
N CYS A 34 9.87 -13.68 4.97
CA CYS A 34 10.22 -14.68 3.97
C CYS A 34 9.87 -16.13 4.37
N LEU A 35 9.65 -16.39 5.67
CA LEU A 35 9.49 -17.76 6.18
C LEU A 35 8.05 -18.10 6.56
N PHE A 36 7.39 -17.36 7.48
CA PHE A 36 6.16 -17.87 8.13
C PHE A 36 5.19 -16.82 8.68
N THR A 37 5.00 -15.67 8.02
CA THR A 37 4.18 -14.62 8.63
C THR A 37 2.77 -14.48 8.06
N ASP A 38 2.43 -15.17 6.96
CA ASP A 38 1.20 -14.95 6.17
C ASP A 38 1.00 -13.48 5.74
N HIS A 39 2.01 -12.61 5.87
CA HIS A 39 1.90 -11.23 5.42
C HIS A 39 2.02 -11.14 3.90
N VAL A 40 1.23 -10.24 3.31
CA VAL A 40 1.31 -9.88 1.91
C VAL A 40 1.99 -8.54 1.74
N GLU A 41 2.66 -8.35 0.62
CA GLU A 41 3.23 -7.05 0.24
C GLU A 41 2.08 -6.06 -0.02
N VAL A 42 2.15 -4.91 0.65
CA VAL A 42 1.13 -3.85 0.56
C VAL A 42 1.78 -2.50 0.32
N VAL A 43 1.01 -1.61 -0.32
CA VAL A 43 1.34 -0.18 -0.42
C VAL A 43 0.42 0.59 0.52
N LYS A 44 1.00 1.25 1.51
CA LYS A 44 0.32 2.24 2.33
C LYS A 44 0.27 3.56 1.56
N VAL A 45 -0.90 4.17 1.52
CA VAL A 45 -1.17 5.42 0.81
C VAL A 45 -1.71 6.44 1.80
N ASP A 46 -0.95 7.50 2.06
CA ASP A 46 -1.44 8.66 2.79
C ASP A 46 -1.95 9.68 1.77
N TYR A 47 -3.24 10.01 1.85
CA TYR A 47 -3.92 10.89 0.90
C TYR A 47 -4.85 11.87 1.62
N LYS A 48 -5.20 12.97 0.95
CA LYS A 48 -6.15 13.96 1.45
C LYS A 48 -7.55 13.61 0.94
N PRO A 49 -8.51 13.25 1.82
CA PRO A 49 -9.86 12.88 1.40
C PRO A 49 -10.61 14.00 0.67
N ASN A 50 -10.24 15.27 0.91
CA ASN A 50 -10.80 16.43 0.22
C ASN A 50 -10.35 16.53 -1.25
N ASP A 51 -9.19 15.97 -1.59
CA ASP A 51 -8.59 16.06 -2.92
C ASP A 51 -8.83 14.77 -3.74
N ILE A 52 -8.91 13.62 -3.07
CA ILE A 52 -9.20 12.33 -3.70
C ILE A 52 -10.04 11.43 -2.77
N GLU A 53 -11.16 10.93 -3.31
CA GLU A 53 -12.01 9.97 -2.60
C GLU A 53 -11.40 8.57 -2.56
N LEU A 54 -11.63 7.84 -1.47
CA LEU A 54 -11.20 6.45 -1.33
C LEU A 54 -11.68 5.55 -2.47
N LYS A 55 -12.90 5.79 -2.99
CA LYS A 55 -13.46 5.04 -4.12
C LYS A 55 -12.61 5.16 -5.37
N ASN A 56 -11.99 6.32 -5.61
CA ASN A 56 -11.14 6.54 -6.77
C ASN A 56 -9.81 5.79 -6.62
N LEU A 57 -9.25 5.75 -5.42
CA LEU A 57 -8.07 4.94 -5.10
C LEU A 57 -8.35 3.44 -5.27
N LEU A 58 -9.48 2.95 -4.74
CA LEU A 58 -9.89 1.55 -4.89
C LEU A 58 -10.16 1.18 -6.33
N LYS A 59 -10.78 2.09 -7.10
CA LYS A 59 -10.97 1.89 -8.54
C LYS A 59 -9.64 1.79 -9.26
N TYR A 60 -8.67 2.65 -8.94
CA TYR A 60 -7.33 2.58 -9.53
C TYR A 60 -6.63 1.26 -9.21
N PHE A 61 -6.74 0.77 -7.96
CA PHE A 61 -6.20 -0.53 -7.56
C PHE A 61 -6.88 -1.71 -8.27
N GLY A 62 -8.21 -1.75 -8.31
CA GLY A 62 -8.97 -2.86 -8.91
C GLY A 62 -9.02 -2.84 -10.44
N SER A 63 -8.55 -1.77 -11.07
CA SER A 63 -8.41 -1.67 -12.54
C SER A 63 -6.99 -1.98 -13.02
N ALA A 64 -6.07 -2.32 -12.10
CA ALA A 64 -4.67 -2.63 -12.37
C ALA A 64 -4.46 -4.09 -12.79
#